data_AF-A0A920NYC1-F1
#
_entry.id   AF-A0A920NYC1-F1
#
_cell.length_a   1.000
_cell.length_b   1.000
_cell.length_c   1.000
_cell.angle_alpha   90.00
_cell.angle_beta   90.00
_cell.angle_gamma   90.00
#
_symmetry.space_group_name_H-M   'P 1'
#
loop_
_entity.id
_entity.type
_entity.pdbx_description
1 polymer ?
#
loop_
_entity_poly.entity_id
_entity_poly.type
_entity_poly.pdbx_seq_one_letter_code
_entity_poly.pdbx_strand_id
1 'polypeptide(L)' 'MKGNLETVLPELSKFSFKKEKGPFFTSGKTAALYKGQKKVGYLGTVNPKLLDKLDIKGEVNFFEFSVETFQERKI' A
#
# COMPACT_ATOMS: atom_id res chain seq x y z
N MET A 1 -10.34 3.43 1.13
CA MET A 1 -9.04 3.04 1.73
C MET A 1 -8.02 4.18 1.73
N LYS A 2 -7.56 4.71 0.57
CA LYS A 2 -6.56 5.79 0.54
C LYS A 2 -6.93 6.99 1.43
N GLY A 3 -8.15 7.52 1.31
CA GLY A 3 -8.60 8.65 2.13
C GLY A 3 -8.51 8.36 3.64
N ASN A 4 -8.95 7.18 4.09
CA ASN A 4 -8.85 6.78 5.49
C ASN A 4 -7.39 6.71 5.97
N LEU A 5 -6.48 6.22 5.14
CA LEU A 5 -5.05 6.19 5.48
C LEU A 5 -4.46 7.59 5.58
N GLU A 6 -4.84 8.51 4.69
CA GLU A 6 -4.43 9.91 4.76
C GLU A 6 -4.96 10.62 6.02
N THR A 7 -6.13 10.22 6.53
CA THR A 7 -6.67 10.71 7.81
C THR A 7 -5.88 10.18 9.01
N VAL A 8 -5.54 8.90 9.04
CA VAL A 8 -4.86 8.26 10.18
C VAL A 8 -3.35 8.53 10.18
N LEU A 9 -2.74 8.65 9.00
CA LEU A 9 -1.34 9.02 8.81
C LEU A 9 -1.25 10.25 7.88
N PRO A 10 -1.37 11.47 8.43
CA PRO A 10 -1.25 12.70 7.64
C PRO A 10 0.08 12.83 6.88
N GLU A 11 1.15 12.22 7.39
CA GLU A 11 2.47 12.14 6.74
C GLU A 11 2.41 11.49 5.35
N LEU A 12 1.42 10.62 5.08
CA LEU A 12 1.23 10.01 3.76
C LEU A 12 0.94 11.04 2.65
N SER A 13 0.50 12.26 3.00
CA SER A 13 0.37 13.36 2.05
C SER A 13 1.69 13.73 1.35
N LYS A 14 2.84 13.42 1.96
CA LYS A 14 4.19 13.63 1.39
C LYS A 14 4.60 12.51 0.42
N PHE A 15 3.79 11.47 0.27
CA PHE A 15 4.10 10.29 -0.53
C PHE A 15 3.34 10.36 -1.86
N SER A 16 3.93 9.76 -2.90
CA SER A 16 3.27 9.59 -4.19
C SER A 16 2.81 8.15 -4.39
N PHE A 17 1.64 8.01 -5.02
CA PHE A 17 1.01 6.72 -5.33
C PHE A 17 1.14 6.47 -6.82
N LYS A 18 1.82 5.39 -7.21
CA LYS A 18 2.00 5.02 -8.61
C LYS A 18 1.33 3.69 -8.87
N LYS A 19 0.50 3.62 -9.91
CA LYS A 19 -0.14 2.36 -10.32
C LYS A 19 0.93 1.33 -10.63
N GLU A 20 0.82 0.16 -10.02
CA GLU A 20 1.78 -0.93 -10.25
C GLU A 20 1.05 -2.26 -10.42
N LYS A 21 1.67 -3.20 -11.12
CA LYS A 21 1.22 -4.60 -11.19
C LYS A 21 2.09 -5.42 -10.25
N GLY A 22 1.47 -6.22 -9.38
CA GLY A 22 2.16 -7.14 -8.49
C GLY A 22 1.44 -8.48 -8.43
N PRO A 23 2.14 -9.58 -8.10
CA PRO A 23 1.58 -10.94 -8.12
C PRO A 23 0.48 -11.15 -7.08
N PHE A 24 0.51 -10.40 -5.97
CA PHE A 24 -0.39 -10.57 -4.82
C PHE A 24 -1.67 -9.74 -4.90
N PHE A 25 -1.77 -8.85 -5.89
CA PHE A 25 -2.88 -7.90 -5.97
C PHE A 25 -3.72 -8.06 -7.23
N THR A 26 -4.96 -7.60 -7.16
CA THR A 26 -5.85 -7.52 -8.33
C THR A 26 -5.33 -6.46 -9.30
N SER A 27 -5.28 -6.81 -10.60
CA SER A 27 -4.85 -5.89 -11.65
C SER A 27 -5.67 -4.60 -11.61
N GLY A 28 -5.00 -3.45 -11.47
CA GLY A 28 -5.63 -2.14 -11.57
C GLY A 28 -6.10 -1.50 -10.26
N LYS A 29 -6.19 -2.26 -9.16
CA LYS A 29 -6.47 -1.74 -7.80
C LYS A 29 -5.23 -1.75 -6.90
N THR A 30 -4.05 -1.50 -7.48
CA THR A 30 -2.78 -1.51 -6.74
C THR A 30 -1.99 -0.26 -7.04
N ALA A 31 -1.48 0.36 -5.99
CA ALA A 31 -0.51 1.43 -6.06
C ALA A 31 0.71 1.09 -5.19
N ALA A 32 1.89 1.32 -5.72
CA ALA A 32 3.09 1.43 -4.91
C ALA A 32 3.19 2.82 -4.30
N LEU A 33 3.65 2.86 -3.05
CA LEU A 33 3.91 4.09 -2.32
C LEU A 33 5.36 4.48 -2.48
N TYR A 34 5.60 5.77 -2.71
CA TYR A 34 6.92 6.35 -2.89
C TYR A 34 7.12 7.59 -2.02
N LYS A 35 8.28 7.68 -1.35
CA LYS A 35 8.76 8.91 -0.71
C LYS A 35 9.90 9.46 -1.59
N GLY A 36 9.62 10.56 -2.31
CA GLY A 36 10.49 11.00 -3.40
C GLY A 36 10.60 9.91 -4.48
N GLN A 37 11.82 9.44 -4.74
CA GLN A 37 12.07 8.35 -5.71
C GLN A 37 12.14 6.96 -5.06
N LYS A 38 12.18 6.88 -3.73
CA LYS A 38 12.28 5.60 -3.01
C LYS A 38 10.91 4.96 -2.91
N LYS A 39 10.79 3.70 -3.34
CA LYS A 39 9.62 2.85 -3.07
C LYS A 39 9.63 2.44 -1.62
N VAL A 40 8.51 2.62 -0.94
CA VAL A 40 8.41 2.44 0.52
C VAL A 40 7.33 1.45 0.93
N GLY A 41 6.50 0.98 0.01
CA GLY A 41 5.35 0.16 0.36
C GLY A 41 4.35 -0.03 -0.78
N TYR A 42 3.20 -0.59 -0.44
CA TYR A 42 2.09 -0.89 -1.35
C TYR A 42 0.74 -0.63 -0.70
N LEU A 43 -0.24 -0.38 -1.55
CA LEU A 43 -1.65 -0.25 -1.21
C LEU A 43 -2.47 -0.90 -2.30
N GLY A 44 -3.36 -1.82 -1.96
CA GLY A 44 -4.26 -2.38 -2.96
C GLY A 44 -5.20 -3.46 -2.46
N THR A 45 -6.00 -3.97 -3.38
CA THR A 45 -6.91 -5.09 -3.13
C THR A 45 -6.20 -6.40 -3.44
N VAL A 46 -6.20 -7.34 -2.50
CA VAL A 46 -5.55 -8.65 -2.64
C VAL A 46 -6.20 -9.44 -3.78
N ASN A 47 -5.41 -10.23 -4.51
CA ASN A 47 -5.89 -11.08 -5.59
C ASN A 47 -6.86 -12.14 -5.03
N PRO A 48 -8.10 -12.27 -5.55
CA PRO A 48 -9.05 -13.28 -5.09
C PRO A 48 -8.49 -14.70 -5.13
N LYS A 49 -7.68 -15.05 -6.16
CA LYS A 49 -7.05 -16.36 -6.26
C LYS A 49 -6.06 -16.66 -5.13
N LEU A 50 -5.50 -15.64 -4.50
CA LEU A 50 -4.66 -15.79 -3.31
C LEU A 50 -5.53 -15.98 -2.05
N LEU A 51 -6.62 -15.23 -1.93
CA LEU A 51 -7.57 -15.36 -0.81
C LEU A 51 -8.24 -16.73 -0.80
N ASP A 52 -8.59 -17.27 -1.97
CA ASP A 52 -9.15 -18.62 -2.11
C ASP A 52 -8.22 -19.70 -1.53
N LYS A 53 -6.90 -19.55 -1.75
CA LYS A 53 -5.89 -20.48 -1.22
C LYS A 53 -5.73 -20.38 0.30
N LEU A 54 -6.15 -19.27 0.90
CA LEU A 54 -6.08 -19.00 2.34
C LEU A 54 -7.44 -19.23 3.02
N ASP A 55 -8.46 -19.69 2.28
CA ASP A 55 -9.86 -19.81 2.71
C ASP A 55 -10.45 -18.51 3.31
N ILE A 56 -9.96 -17.36 2.84
CA ILE A 56 -10.48 -16.06 3.26
C ILE A 56 -11.63 -15.68 2.33
N LYS A 57 -12.82 -15.47 2.91
CA LYS A 57 -14.01 -15.03 2.17
C LYS A 57 -14.08 -13.50 2.13
N GLY A 58 -14.39 -12.95 0.95
CA GLY A 58 -14.65 -11.51 0.75
C GLY A 58 -13.48 -10.73 0.15
N GLU A 59 -13.70 -9.43 -0.09
CA GLU A 59 -12.65 -8.53 -0.61
C GLU A 59 -11.72 -8.09 0.53
N VAL A 60 -10.42 -8.35 0.40
CA VAL A 60 -9.40 -7.88 1.35
C VAL A 60 -8.64 -6.71 0.75
N ASN A 61 -8.61 -5.62 1.50
CA ASN A 61 -7.80 -4.45 1.22
C ASN A 61 -6.54 -4.51 2.08
N PHE A 62 -5.36 -4.38 1.46
CA PHE A 62 -4.05 -4.52 2.09
C PHE A 62 -3.21 -3.28 1.87
N PHE A 63 -2.40 -2.93 2.87
CA PHE A 63 -1.38 -1.90 2.76
C PHE A 63 -0.15 -2.29 3.58
N GLU A 64 1.01 -1.83 3.14
CA GLU A 64 2.28 -2.00 3.83
C GLU A 64 3.16 -0.78 3.55
N PHE A 65 3.94 -0.36 4.54
CA PHE A 65 5.00 0.61 4.36
C PHE A 65 6.15 0.40 5.35
N SER A 66 7.36 0.78 4.95
CA SER A 66 8.54 0.75 5.81
C SER A 66 8.49 1.85 6.88
N VAL A 67 8.57 1.48 8.16
CA VAL A 67 8.51 2.41 9.30
C VAL A 67 9.64 3.44 9.26
N GLU A 68 10.84 3.04 8.83
CA GLU A 68 11.99 3.93 8.70
C GLU A 68 11.72 5.13 7.78
N THR A 69 10.73 5.03 6.91
CA THR A 69 10.39 6.10 5.97
C THR A 69 9.65 7.26 6.62
N PHE A 70 9.14 7.06 7.83
CA PHE A 70 8.49 8.09 8.66
C PHE A 70 9.42 8.71 9.70
N GLN A 71 10.60 8.13 9.93
CA GLN A 71 11.58 8.72 10.83
C GLN A 71 12.37 9.81 10.09
N GLU A 72 12.18 11.06 10.50
CA GLU A 72 13.16 12.11 10.19
C GLU A 72 14.43 11.79 10.97
N ARG A 73 15.51 11.41 10.29
CA ARG A 73 16.82 11.32 10.92
C ARG A 73 17.18 12.73 11.39
N LYS A 74 17.03 13.00 12.69
CA LYS A 74 17.68 14.13 13.32
C LYS A 74 19.17 13.89 13.21
N ILE A 75 19.84 14.71 12.39
CA ILE A 75 21.30 14.84 12.36
C ILE A 75 21.69 15.77 13.50
#